data_AF-A0A6G0YBX4-F1
#
_entry.id   AF-A0A6G0YBX4-F1
#
_cell.length_a   1.000
_cell.length_b   1.000
_cell.length_c   1.000
_cell.angle_alpha   90.00
_cell.angle_beta   90.00
_cell.angle_gamma   90.00
#
_symmetry.space_group_name_H-M   'P 1'
#
loop_
_entity.id
_entity.type
_entity.pdbx_description
1 polymer ?
#
loop_
_entity_poly.entity_id
_entity_poly.type
_entity_poly.pdbx_seq_one_letter_code
_entity_poly.pdbx_strand_id
1 'polypeptide(L)' 'MVRHFVSNQSLHDDLKIQTLPELAFQSYKKLHTAIINHQNPLISNLRSLTNPINPLRRLKQCWPRDLLNI' A
#
# COMPACT_ATOMS: atom_id res chain seq x y z
N MET A 1 -34.26 -13.52 17.12
CA MET A 1 -32.79 -13.35 17.17
C MET A 1 -32.42 -12.28 16.15
N VAL A 2 -32.06 -11.07 16.60
CA VAL A 2 -31.66 -9.98 15.70
C VAL A 2 -30.16 -10.09 15.46
N ARG A 3 -29.72 -10.24 14.20
CA ARG A 3 -28.30 -10.07 13.84
C ARG A 3 -28.09 -8.61 13.51
N HIS A 4 -27.31 -7.91 14.33
CA HIS A 4 -26.82 -6.59 13.99
C HIS A 4 -25.72 -6.75 12.94
N PHE A 5 -25.90 -6.13 11.77
CA PHE A 5 -24.87 -6.04 10.76
C PHE A 5 -23.96 -4.85 11.10
N VAL A 6 -22.68 -5.14 11.32
CA VAL A 6 -21.67 -4.10 11.51
C VAL A 6 -20.86 -4.00 10.23
N SER A 7 -20.81 -2.81 9.64
CA SER A 7 -20.01 -2.56 8.45
C SER A 7 -18.53 -2.44 8.79
N ASN A 8 -17.63 -2.79 7.85
CA ASN A 8 -16.20 -2.58 8.04
C ASN A 8 -15.87 -1.10 8.29
N GLN A 9 -16.58 -0.17 7.64
CA GLN A 9 -16.39 1.26 7.85
C GLN A 9 -16.66 1.65 9.32
N SER A 10 -17.78 1.16 9.87
CA SER A 10 -18.15 1.41 11.26
C SER A 10 -17.09 0.89 12.26
N LEU A 11 -16.46 -0.25 11.97
CA LEU A 11 -15.37 -0.78 12.79
C LEU A 11 -14.12 0.10 12.72
N HIS A 12 -13.76 0.59 11.54
CA HIS A 12 -12.62 1.48 11.37
C HIS A 12 -12.82 2.80 12.12
N ASP A 13 -14.01 3.39 12.01
CA ASP A 13 -14.35 4.67 12.63
C ASP A 13 -14.39 4.56 14.17
N ASP A 14 -15.01 3.51 14.70
CA ASP A 14 -15.18 3.30 16.15
C ASP A 14 -13.84 2.95 16.83
N LEU A 15 -13.10 2.00 16.25
CA LEU A 15 -11.84 1.53 16.81
C LEU A 15 -10.65 2.42 16.45
N LYS A 16 -10.85 3.42 15.56
CA LYS A 16 -9.80 4.30 15.02
C LYS A 16 -8.64 3.52 14.40
N ILE A 17 -8.94 2.39 13.77
CA ILE A 17 -7.96 1.51 13.12
C ILE A 17 -7.83 1.92 11.66
N GLN A 18 -6.59 2.07 11.20
CA GLN A 18 -6.30 2.41 9.80
C GLN A 18 -6.85 1.36 8.84
N THR A 19 -7.31 1.82 7.68
CA THR A 19 -7.72 0.92 6.61
C THR A 19 -6.49 0.22 5.99
N LEU A 20 -6.69 -0.94 5.36
CA LEU A 20 -5.60 -1.64 4.67
C LEU A 20 -4.90 -0.75 3.61
N PRO A 21 -5.61 0.05 2.79
CA PRO A 21 -4.99 0.99 1.86
C PRO A 21 -4.13 2.05 2.56
N GLU A 22 -4.61 2.64 3.66
CA GLU A 22 -3.85 3.62 4.44
C GLU A 22 -2.56 3.02 5.00
N LEU A 23 -2.65 1.82 5.60
CA LEU A 23 -1.50 1.14 6.16
C LEU A 23 -0.48 0.77 5.08
N ALA A 24 -0.95 0.28 3.93
CA ALA A 24 -0.14 -0.03 2.77
C ALA A 24 0.60 1.22 2.26
N PHE A 25 -0.12 2.34 2.11
CA PHE A 25 0.44 3.62 1.69
C PHE A 25 1.51 4.12 2.68
N GLN A 26 1.22 4.15 3.98
CA GLN A 26 2.17 4.60 4.99
C GLN A 26 3.43 3.74 5.03
N SER A 27 3.27 2.42 4.94
CA SER A 27 4.38 1.47 4.92
C SER A 27 5.27 1.67 3.70
N TYR A 28 4.66 1.81 2.53
CA TYR A 28 5.41 2.03 1.29
C TYR A 28 6.06 3.41 1.24
N LYS A 29 5.41 4.46 1.74
CA LYS A 29 6.00 5.80 1.83
C LYS A 29 7.28 5.79 2.65
N LYS A 30 7.28 5.14 3.83
CA LYS A 30 8.46 4.98 4.68
C LYS A 30 9.59 4.23 3.95
N LEU A 31 9.26 3.12 3.29
CA LEU A 31 10.22 2.35 2.50
C LEU A 31 10.78 3.19 1.35
N HIS A 32 9.93 3.86 0.58
CA HIS A 32 10.29 4.70 -0.56
C HIS A 32 11.28 5.79 -0.15
N THR A 33 11.02 6.49 0.95
CA THR A 33 11.93 7.52 1.48
C THR A 33 13.27 6.95 1.93
N ALA A 34 13.31 5.72 2.45
CA ALA A 34 14.55 5.07 2.86
C ALA A 34 15.42 4.64 1.67
N ILE A 35 14.81 4.25 0.54
CA ILE A 35 15.55 3.69 -0.61
C ILE A 35 15.86 4.73 -1.71
N ILE A 36 15.19 5.88 -1.75
CA ILE A 36 15.30 6.85 -2.86
C ILE A 36 16.73 7.34 -3.11
N ASN A 37 17.49 7.58 -2.04
CA ASN A 37 18.87 8.10 -2.10
C ASN A 37 19.89 7.05 -1.64
N HIS A 38 19.54 5.76 -1.73
CA HIS A 38 20.43 4.70 -1.31
C HIS A 38 21.64 4.61 -2.25
N GLN A 39 22.85 4.51 -1.68
CA GLN A 39 24.10 4.50 -2.45
C GLN A 39 24.19 3.29 -3.40
N ASN A 40 23.60 2.16 -3.01
CA ASN A 40 23.46 1.00 -3.89
C ASN A 40 22.37 1.26 -4.96
N PRO A 41 22.72 1.31 -6.26
CA PRO A 41 21.78 1.58 -7.34
C PRO A 41 20.73 0.49 -7.52
N LEU A 42 21.03 -0.77 -7.15
CA LEU A 42 20.03 -1.86 -7.20
C LEU A 42 18.88 -1.60 -6.24
N ILE A 43 19.19 -1.06 -5.06
CA ILE A 43 18.19 -0.75 -4.02
C ILE A 43 17.39 0.49 -4.40
N SER A 44 18.03 1.55 -4.89
CA SER A 44 17.31 2.75 -5.33
C SER A 44 16.43 2.50 -6.56
N ASN A 45 16.78 1.52 -7.39
CA ASN A 45 15.97 1.09 -8.54
C ASN A 45 14.73 0.26 -8.16
N LEU A 46 14.62 -0.27 -6.93
CA LEU A 46 13.43 -1.03 -6.49
C LEU A 46 12.15 -0.17 -6.44
N ARG A 47 12.29 1.17 -6.39
CA ARG A 47 11.15 2.10 -6.48
C ARG A 47 10.60 2.26 -7.89
N SER A 48 11.34 1.84 -8.91
CA SER A 48 10.97 2.11 -10.30
C SER A 48 9.62 1.46 -10.67
N LEU A 49 8.67 2.29 -11.10
CA LEU A 49 7.37 1.85 -11.57
C LEU A 49 7.46 1.10 -12.91
N THR A 50 8.51 1.39 -13.69
CA THR A 50 8.74 0.93 -15.06
C THR A 50 9.75 -0.22 -15.13
N ASN A 51 9.86 -1.04 -14.09
CA ASN A 51 10.67 -2.25 -14.18
C ASN A 51 10.06 -3.16 -15.27
N PRO A 52 10.82 -3.54 -16.33
CA PRO A 52 10.30 -4.38 -17.41
C PRO A 52 9.81 -5.76 -16.93
N ILE A 53 10.21 -6.16 -15.72
CA ILE A 53 9.73 -7.35 -15.01
C ILE A 53 8.61 -6.95 -14.04
N ASN A 54 7.57 -6.27 -14.51
CA ASN A 54 6.36 -6.08 -13.73
C ASN A 54 5.45 -7.28 -14.01
N PRO A 55 5.36 -8.27 -13.10
CA PRO A 55 4.57 -9.47 -13.35
C PRO A 55 3.11 -9.10 -13.58
N LEU A 56 2.42 -9.90 -14.39
CA LEU A 56 0.98 -9.75 -14.61
C LEU A 56 0.27 -9.75 -13.25
N ARG A 57 -0.39 -8.64 -12.94
CA ARG A 57 -1.07 -8.46 -11.66
C ARG A 57 -2.34 -9.32 -11.67
N ARG A 58 -2.36 -10.35 -10.84
CA ARG A 58 -3.56 -11.18 -10.63
C ARG A 58 -4.41 -10.51 -9.54
N LEU A 59 -5.72 -10.41 -9.77
CA LEU A 59 -6.73 -9.72 -8.94
C LEU A 59 -6.70 -8.19 -9.06
N LYS A 60 -7.85 -7.54 -8.81
CA LYS A 60 -8.00 -6.07 -8.70
C LYS A 60 -7.36 -5.53 -7.42
N GLN A 61 -6.09 -5.88 -7.17
CA GLN A 61 -5.33 -5.39 -6.04
C GLN A 61 -4.49 -4.19 -6.47
N CYS A 62 -4.72 -3.05 -5.82
CA CYS A 62 -3.81 -1.91 -5.89
C CYS A 62 -2.57 -2.24 -5.07
N TRP A 63 -1.39 -2.19 -5.67
CA TRP A 63 -0.15 -2.36 -4.93
C TRP A 63 0.17 -1.07 -4.18
N PRO A 64 0.91 -1.13 -3.06
CA PRO A 64 1.26 0.07 -2.29
C PRO A 64 1.95 1.15 -3.12
N ARG A 65 2.69 0.78 -4.17
CA ARG A 65 3.33 1.71 -5.11
C ARG A 65 2.37 2.44 -6.04
N ASP A 66 1.22 1.84 -6.35
CA ASP A 66 0.20 2.50 -7.16
C ASP A 66 -0.51 3.61 -6.38
N LEU A 67 -0.46 3.54 -5.04
CA LEU A 67 -1.01 4.57 -4.14
C LEU A 67 -0.11 5.82 -4.02
N LEU A 68 1.11 5.83 -4.62
CA LEU A 68 1.97 7.02 -4.61
C LEU A 68 1.64 8.05 -5.69
N ASN A 69 0.95 7.63 -6.75
CA ASN A 69 0.66 8.47 -7.93
C ASN A 69 -0.79 8.97 -7.95
N ILE A 70 -1.47 8.97 -6.81
CA ILE A 70 -2.83 9.48 -6.62
C ILE A 70 -2.78 10.62 -5.60
#